data_AF-A0AAU4EQ18-F1
#
_entry.id   AF-A0AAU4EQ18-F1
#
_cell.length_a   1.000
_cell.length_b   1.000
_cell.length_c   1.000
_cell.angle_alpha   90.00
_cell.angle_beta   90.00
_cell.angle_gamma   90.00
#
_symmetry.space_group_name_H-M   'P 1'
#
loop_
_entity.id
_entity.type
_entity.pdbx_description
1 polymer ?
#
loop_
_entity_poly.entity_id
_entity_poly.type
_entity_poly.pdbx_seq_one_letter_code
_entity_poly.pdbx_strand_id
1 'polypeptide(L)'
;MIPTAGVADAHRHLLRALGGLTDADVGAPTTLPGWTRGHVLAHVTDAGRALADLVEHAGRGVLIPLYDPATHDRDGIIEATADRTADEHRSALREHSERLEVAWSRVADWDQPVNYRDGKLSSTVFARWREVWIHAVDVGAATSADWPGDFCEHAVDFLKERLPHDAIVTGPPRALAAWLSGRDTGDGLTGDLPELGPWPGGRPRSGDAR
;
A
#
# COMPACT_ATOMS: atom_id res chain seq x y z
N MET A 1 -16.34 -0.67 -10.90
CA MET A 1 -16.97 -0.57 -9.55
C MET A 1 -15.87 -0.17 -8.56
N ILE A 2 -16.18 0.63 -7.53
CA ILE A 2 -15.19 1.05 -6.54
C ILE A 2 -15.05 -0.06 -5.49
N PRO A 3 -13.84 -0.60 -5.24
CA PRO A 3 -13.67 -1.88 -4.54
C PRO A 3 -13.61 -1.72 -3.01
N THR A 4 -14.54 -0.97 -2.40
CA THR A 4 -14.54 -0.75 -0.94
C THR A 4 -14.65 -2.06 -0.15
N ALA A 5 -15.47 -3.00 -0.61
CA ALA A 5 -15.57 -4.33 -0.02
C ALA A 5 -14.25 -5.13 -0.13
N GLY A 6 -13.58 -5.07 -1.30
CA GLY A 6 -12.29 -5.73 -1.52
C GLY A 6 -11.16 -5.17 -0.65
N VAL A 7 -11.20 -3.86 -0.34
CA VAL A 7 -10.29 -3.24 0.62
C VAL A 7 -10.60 -3.69 2.05
N ALA A 8 -11.87 -3.75 2.45
CA ALA A 8 -12.26 -4.25 3.77
C ALA A 8 -11.85 -5.73 3.96
N ASP A 9 -11.92 -6.55 2.91
CA ASP A 9 -11.38 -7.92 2.93
C ASP A 9 -9.87 -7.95 3.12
N ALA A 10 -9.13 -7.07 2.44
CA ALA A 10 -7.69 -6.92 2.62
C ALA A 10 -7.32 -6.52 4.05
N HIS A 11 -8.03 -5.54 4.65
CA HIS A 11 -7.86 -5.15 6.05
C HIS A 11 -8.10 -6.33 7.00
N ARG A 12 -9.20 -7.05 6.81
CA ARG A 12 -9.53 -8.23 7.62
C ARG A 12 -8.48 -9.33 7.48
N HIS A 13 -7.96 -9.56 6.27
CA HIS A 13 -6.89 -10.53 6.03
C HIS A 13 -5.64 -10.16 6.81
N LEU A 14 -5.16 -8.93 6.63
CA LEU A 14 -3.95 -8.43 7.31
C LEU A 14 -4.12 -8.50 8.83
N LEU A 15 -5.22 -7.99 9.39
CA LEU A 15 -5.46 -8.01 10.84
C LEU A 15 -5.53 -9.43 11.42
N ARG A 16 -6.10 -10.40 10.69
CA ARG A 16 -6.09 -11.82 11.12
C ARG A 16 -4.68 -12.39 11.13
N ALA A 17 -3.92 -12.16 10.06
CA ALA A 17 -2.55 -12.67 9.94
C ALA A 17 -1.63 -12.08 11.02
N LEU A 18 -1.82 -10.82 11.39
CA LEU A 18 -1.07 -10.16 12.46
C LEU A 18 -1.45 -10.67 13.86
N GLY A 19 -2.50 -11.47 14.03
CA GLY A 19 -2.92 -12.01 15.33
C GLY A 19 -1.86 -12.89 16.01
N GLY A 20 -0.95 -13.50 15.24
CA GLY A 20 0.17 -14.28 15.75
C GLY A 20 1.50 -13.53 15.81
N LEU A 21 1.54 -12.25 15.42
CA LEU A 21 2.78 -11.47 15.38
C LEU A 21 3.30 -11.23 16.80
N THR A 22 4.59 -11.51 17.02
CA THR A 22 5.30 -11.21 18.27
C THR A 22 6.14 -9.93 18.13
N ASP A 23 6.56 -9.34 19.24
CA ASP A 23 7.46 -8.17 19.22
C ASP A 23 8.82 -8.49 18.56
N ALA A 24 9.28 -9.75 18.68
CA ALA A 24 10.47 -10.21 17.97
C ALA A 24 10.26 -10.23 16.45
N ASP A 25 9.07 -10.63 15.99
CA ASP A 25 8.73 -10.59 14.56
C ASP A 25 8.65 -9.15 14.03
N VAL A 26 8.18 -8.19 14.83
CA VAL A 26 8.15 -6.77 14.45
C VAL A 26 9.55 -6.27 14.08
N GLY A 27 10.56 -6.67 14.83
CA GLY A 27 11.96 -6.33 14.57
C GLY A 27 12.61 -7.08 13.40
N ALA A 28 11.95 -8.08 12.83
CA ALA A 28 12.53 -8.87 11.75
C ALA A 28 12.66 -8.05 10.44
N PRO A 29 13.73 -8.24 9.66
CA PRO A 29 13.91 -7.55 8.39
C PRO A 29 12.88 -8.01 7.35
N THR A 30 12.60 -7.15 6.38
CA THR A 30 11.77 -7.46 5.20
C THR A 30 12.61 -7.49 3.93
N THR A 31 11.99 -7.78 2.79
CA THR A 31 12.62 -7.67 1.47
C THR A 31 12.80 -6.21 1.03
N LEU A 32 12.18 -5.26 1.74
CA LEU A 32 12.38 -3.84 1.52
C LEU A 32 13.69 -3.40 2.21
N PRO A 33 14.67 -2.84 1.47
CA PRO A 33 15.96 -2.47 2.03
C PRO A 33 15.84 -1.53 3.24
N GLY A 34 16.42 -1.94 4.36
CA GLY A 34 16.45 -1.17 5.60
C GLY A 34 15.15 -1.16 6.42
N TRP A 35 14.09 -1.85 5.97
CA TRP A 35 12.79 -1.84 6.67
C TRP A 35 12.55 -3.14 7.41
N THR A 36 12.23 -3.04 8.70
CA THR A 36 11.68 -4.14 9.49
C THR A 36 10.18 -4.32 9.21
N ARG A 37 9.59 -5.41 9.69
CA ARG A 37 8.12 -5.58 9.63
C ARG A 37 7.40 -4.42 10.34
N GLY A 38 7.97 -3.93 11.44
CA GLY A 38 7.50 -2.74 12.15
C GLY A 38 7.47 -1.48 11.28
N HIS A 39 8.51 -1.24 10.47
CA HIS A 39 8.53 -0.10 9.54
C HIS A 39 7.41 -0.21 8.48
N VAL A 40 7.21 -1.41 7.93
CA VAL A 40 6.12 -1.62 6.96
C VAL A 40 4.75 -1.43 7.62
N LEU A 41 4.54 -1.95 8.83
CA LEU A 41 3.29 -1.79 9.57
C LEU A 41 3.02 -0.32 9.93
N ALA A 42 4.05 0.41 10.35
CA ALA A 42 3.98 1.84 10.59
C ALA A 42 3.57 2.61 9.32
N HIS A 43 4.22 2.32 8.18
CA HIS A 43 3.88 2.90 6.89
C HIS A 43 2.44 2.62 6.47
N VAL A 44 2.03 1.35 6.46
CA VAL A 44 0.66 0.97 6.06
C VAL A 44 -0.35 1.62 7.01
N THR A 45 -0.04 1.73 8.29
CA THR A 45 -0.92 2.37 9.27
C THR A 45 -1.06 3.87 9.00
N ASP A 46 0.05 4.58 8.79
CA ASP A 46 0.05 6.01 8.47
C ASP A 46 -0.62 6.32 7.12
N ALA A 47 -0.40 5.47 6.10
CA ALA A 47 -1.11 5.59 4.83
C ALA A 47 -2.64 5.50 5.01
N GLY A 48 -3.11 4.64 5.91
CA GLY A 48 -4.53 4.54 6.26
C GLY A 48 -5.04 5.80 6.94
N ARG A 49 -4.29 6.33 7.91
CA ARG A 49 -4.59 7.59 8.61
C ARG A 49 -4.66 8.77 7.64
N ALA A 50 -3.65 8.95 6.79
CA ALA A 50 -3.58 10.06 5.84
C ALA A 50 -4.71 10.01 4.80
N LEU A 51 -5.07 8.81 4.32
CA LEU A 51 -6.22 8.65 3.43
C LEU A 51 -7.54 8.97 4.14
N ALA A 52 -7.69 8.63 5.41
CA ALA A 52 -8.89 8.99 6.19
C ALA A 52 -8.99 10.51 6.36
N ASP A 53 -7.88 11.17 6.72
CA ASP A 53 -7.80 12.63 6.82
C ASP A 53 -8.21 13.27 5.47
N LEU A 54 -7.69 12.77 4.35
CA LEU A 54 -8.01 13.26 3.01
C LEU A 54 -9.50 13.14 2.67
N VAL A 55 -10.11 11.97 2.90
CA VAL A 55 -11.54 11.72 2.63
C VAL A 55 -12.43 12.60 3.50
N GLU A 56 -12.12 12.73 4.79
CA GLU A 56 -12.90 13.53 5.72
C GLU A 56 -12.85 15.02 5.39
N HIS A 57 -11.68 15.56 5.01
CA HIS A 57 -11.55 16.95 4.59
C HIS A 57 -12.28 17.23 3.29
N ALA A 58 -12.15 16.33 2.30
CA ALA A 58 -12.90 16.42 1.06
C ALA A 58 -14.41 16.42 1.34
N GLY A 59 -14.93 15.58 2.23
CA GLY A 59 -16.33 15.59 2.63
C GLY A 59 -16.84 16.91 3.23
N ARG A 60 -15.93 17.79 3.68
CA ARG A 60 -16.23 19.17 4.14
C ARG A 60 -15.96 20.25 3.09
N GLY A 61 -15.63 19.86 1.85
CA GLY A 61 -15.24 20.76 0.77
C GLY A 61 -13.83 21.34 0.92
N VAL A 62 -12.98 20.77 1.77
CA VAL A 62 -11.60 21.21 2.00
C VAL A 62 -10.63 20.27 1.28
N LEU A 63 -9.80 20.81 0.39
CA LEU A 63 -8.76 20.04 -0.28
C LEU A 63 -7.45 20.16 0.50
N ILE A 64 -6.95 19.03 1.02
CA ILE A 64 -5.63 18.92 1.63
C ILE A 64 -4.75 17.99 0.78
N PRO A 65 -3.45 18.24 0.63
CA PRO A 65 -2.55 17.25 0.04
C PRO A 65 -2.51 15.98 0.90
N LEU A 66 -2.36 14.80 0.29
CA LEU A 66 -2.22 13.54 1.06
C LEU A 66 -1.01 13.58 1.99
N TYR A 67 0.12 14.09 1.49
CA TYR A 67 1.34 14.31 2.27
C TYR A 67 1.78 15.75 2.04
N ASP A 68 1.49 16.61 3.00
CA ASP A 68 2.01 17.98 3.04
C ASP A 68 3.41 17.95 3.68
N PRO A 69 4.50 18.29 2.98
CA PRO A 69 5.82 18.34 3.60
C PRO A 69 5.91 19.33 4.78
N ALA A 70 5.00 20.31 4.86
CA ALA A 70 4.97 21.27 5.98
C ALA A 70 4.29 20.71 7.24
N THR A 71 3.42 19.70 7.11
CA THR A 71 2.60 19.19 8.23
C THR A 71 2.62 17.67 8.40
N HIS A 72 3.24 16.94 7.48
CA HIS A 72 3.32 15.48 7.47
C HIS A 72 4.76 15.03 7.18
N ASP A 73 5.51 14.78 8.24
CA ASP A 73 6.81 14.11 8.17
C ASP A 73 6.60 12.59 8.12
N ARG A 74 6.38 12.06 6.91
CA ARG A 74 6.09 10.63 6.72
C ARG A 74 7.22 9.76 7.27
N ASP A 75 8.47 10.10 6.94
CA ASP A 75 9.62 9.29 7.35
C ASP A 75 9.78 9.36 8.87
N GLY A 76 9.68 10.55 9.48
CA GLY A 76 9.71 10.70 10.94
C GLY A 76 8.59 9.96 11.67
N ILE A 77 7.36 9.95 11.13
CA ILE A 77 6.25 9.17 11.69
C ILE A 77 6.55 7.67 11.64
N ILE A 78 7.07 7.17 10.52
CA ILE A 78 7.41 5.75 10.36
C ILE A 78 8.49 5.36 11.36
N GLU A 79 9.60 6.10 11.42
CA GLU A 79 10.69 5.83 12.36
C GLU A 79 10.21 5.87 13.81
N ALA A 80 9.40 6.86 14.19
CA ALA A 80 8.89 7.01 15.55
C ALA A 80 7.90 5.91 15.97
N THR A 81 7.36 5.16 15.01
CA THR A 81 6.31 4.15 15.28
C THR A 81 6.68 2.74 14.85
N ALA A 82 7.84 2.55 14.20
CA ALA A 82 8.30 1.25 13.74
C ALA A 82 8.53 0.27 14.90
N ASP A 83 9.05 0.74 16.03
CA ASP A 83 9.40 -0.07 17.20
C ASP A 83 8.25 -0.28 18.19
N ARG A 84 7.01 0.09 17.82
CA ARG A 84 5.82 -0.27 18.58
C ARG A 84 5.74 -1.78 18.78
N THR A 85 5.15 -2.19 19.90
CA THR A 85 4.82 -3.60 20.15
C THR A 85 3.87 -4.13 19.08
N ALA A 86 3.83 -5.45 18.91
CA ALA A 86 2.91 -6.10 17.98
C ALA A 86 1.45 -5.75 18.28
N ASP A 87 1.07 -5.62 19.57
CA ASP A 87 -0.27 -5.22 19.98
C ASP A 87 -0.59 -3.76 19.63
N GLU A 88 0.37 -2.85 19.77
CA GLU A 88 0.21 -1.45 19.38
C GLU A 88 0.06 -1.31 17.86
N HIS A 89 0.86 -2.05 17.07
CA HIS A 89 0.70 -2.09 15.61
C HIS A 89 -0.67 -2.65 15.20
N ARG A 90 -1.11 -3.77 15.82
CA ARG A 90 -2.44 -4.34 15.57
C ARG A 90 -3.56 -3.34 15.88
N SER A 91 -3.46 -2.66 17.01
CA SER A 91 -4.48 -1.71 17.48
C SER A 91 -4.55 -0.48 16.59
N ALA A 92 -3.41 0.13 16.27
CA ALA A 92 -3.35 1.31 15.42
C ALA A 92 -3.79 1.01 13.98
N LEU A 93 -3.37 -0.14 13.42
CA LEU A 93 -3.81 -0.55 12.09
C LEU A 93 -5.32 -0.74 12.03
N ARG A 94 -5.90 -1.38 13.06
CA ARG A 94 -7.35 -1.55 13.18
C ARG A 94 -8.06 -0.20 13.22
N GLU A 95 -7.65 0.67 14.13
CA GLU A 95 -8.25 1.99 14.33
C GLU A 95 -8.29 2.79 13.03
N HIS A 96 -7.14 2.92 12.35
CA HIS A 96 -7.07 3.73 11.13
C HIS A 96 -7.73 3.07 9.91
N SER A 97 -7.79 1.74 9.86
CA SER A 97 -8.55 1.03 8.82
C SER A 97 -10.05 1.21 9.00
N GLU A 98 -10.55 1.06 10.23
CA GLU A 98 -11.97 1.26 10.56
C GLU A 98 -12.40 2.72 10.37
N ARG A 99 -11.56 3.69 10.77
CA ARG A 99 -11.80 5.12 10.51
C ARG A 99 -11.93 5.41 9.01
N LEU A 100 -11.04 4.87 8.18
CA LEU A 100 -11.08 5.05 6.74
C LEU A 100 -12.35 4.42 6.11
N GLU A 101 -12.71 3.22 6.53
CA GLU A 101 -13.96 2.57 6.09
C GLU A 101 -15.21 3.40 6.44
N VAL A 102 -15.26 3.96 7.66
CA VAL A 102 -16.34 4.87 8.09
C VAL A 102 -16.33 6.18 7.28
N ALA A 103 -15.17 6.72 6.95
CA ALA A 103 -15.08 7.91 6.11
C ALA A 103 -15.64 7.64 4.71
N TRP A 104 -15.29 6.50 4.10
CA TRP A 104 -15.81 6.07 2.82
C TRP A 104 -17.31 5.76 2.83
N SER A 105 -17.84 5.20 3.93
CA SER A 105 -19.28 4.92 4.03
C SER A 105 -20.15 6.18 3.97
N ARG A 106 -19.55 7.36 4.15
CA ARG A 106 -20.21 8.67 4.10
C ARG A 106 -20.05 9.38 2.75
N VAL A 107 -19.29 8.81 1.81
CA VAL A 107 -19.06 9.41 0.49
C VAL A 107 -20.32 9.28 -0.37
N ALA A 108 -20.90 10.42 -0.71
CA ALA A 108 -22.07 10.50 -1.60
C ALA A 108 -21.68 10.59 -3.09
N ASP A 109 -20.57 11.27 -3.38
CA ASP A 109 -20.04 11.44 -4.73
C ASP A 109 -18.57 11.02 -4.79
N TRP A 110 -18.31 9.91 -5.47
CA TRP A 110 -16.98 9.34 -5.63
C TRP A 110 -16.13 10.03 -6.69
N ASP A 111 -16.74 10.89 -7.52
CA ASP A 111 -16.05 11.70 -8.53
C ASP A 111 -15.54 13.03 -7.98
N GLN A 112 -15.84 13.35 -6.72
CA GLN A 112 -15.33 14.55 -6.07
C GLN A 112 -13.78 14.60 -6.12
N PRO A 113 -13.18 15.73 -6.52
CA PRO A 113 -11.72 15.87 -6.58
C PRO A 113 -11.04 15.76 -5.21
N VAL A 114 -9.82 15.24 -5.20
CA VAL A 114 -8.91 15.23 -4.05
C VAL A 114 -7.50 15.66 -4.47
N ASN A 115 -6.73 16.25 -3.55
CA ASN A 115 -5.33 16.59 -3.82
C ASN A 115 -4.41 15.39 -3.58
N TYR A 116 -4.57 14.39 -4.46
CA TYR A 116 -3.74 13.19 -4.51
C TYR A 116 -3.70 12.67 -5.96
N ARG A 117 -2.55 12.87 -6.62
CA ARG A 117 -2.32 12.49 -8.04
C ARG A 117 -3.42 13.01 -8.97
N ASP A 118 -3.90 14.24 -8.76
CA ASP A 118 -5.01 14.87 -9.49
C ASP A 118 -6.25 13.96 -9.59
N GLY A 119 -6.46 13.15 -8.55
CA GLY A 119 -7.45 12.09 -8.51
C GLY A 119 -8.81 12.52 -7.94
N LYS A 120 -9.65 11.52 -7.76
CA LYS A 120 -10.99 11.64 -7.18
C LYS A 120 -11.04 10.90 -5.85
N LEU A 121 -12.11 11.07 -5.07
CA LEU A 121 -12.30 10.31 -3.82
C LEU A 121 -12.16 8.79 -4.04
N SER A 122 -12.63 8.27 -5.16
CA SER A 122 -12.45 6.85 -5.53
C SER A 122 -10.98 6.41 -5.60
N SER A 123 -10.05 7.31 -5.97
CA SER A 123 -8.61 7.03 -6.01
C SER A 123 -8.05 6.63 -4.64
N THR A 124 -8.66 7.07 -3.54
CA THR A 124 -8.25 6.70 -2.17
C THR A 124 -8.48 5.21 -1.88
N VAL A 125 -9.59 4.64 -2.39
CA VAL A 125 -9.91 3.21 -2.25
C VAL A 125 -8.89 2.37 -2.99
N PHE A 126 -8.63 2.71 -4.25
CA PHE A 126 -7.65 2.02 -5.08
C PHE A 126 -6.22 2.14 -4.57
N ALA A 127 -5.86 3.28 -3.96
CA ALA A 127 -4.58 3.46 -3.29
C ALA A 127 -4.47 2.54 -2.08
N ARG A 128 -5.45 2.57 -1.18
CA ARG A 128 -5.45 1.70 0.00
C ARG A 128 -5.39 0.22 -0.38
N TRP A 129 -6.09 -0.18 -1.44
CA TRP A 129 -6.10 -1.57 -1.88
C TRP A 129 -4.69 -2.08 -2.20
N ARG A 130 -3.89 -1.28 -2.91
CA ARG A 130 -2.49 -1.59 -3.21
C ARG A 130 -1.62 -1.57 -1.97
N GLU A 131 -1.72 -0.52 -1.15
CA GLU A 131 -0.94 -0.41 0.09
C GLU A 131 -1.14 -1.64 0.98
N VAL A 132 -2.36 -2.14 1.13
CA VAL A 132 -2.63 -3.28 2.03
C VAL A 132 -2.18 -4.60 1.42
N TRP A 133 -2.59 -4.94 0.19
CA TRP A 133 -2.28 -6.27 -0.37
C TRP A 133 -0.81 -6.45 -0.72
N ILE A 134 -0.13 -5.41 -1.22
CA ILE A 134 1.30 -5.50 -1.55
C ILE A 134 2.11 -5.60 -0.27
N HIS A 135 1.86 -4.73 0.71
CA HIS A 135 2.64 -4.74 1.95
C HIS A 135 2.28 -5.88 2.91
N ALA A 136 1.13 -6.53 2.74
CA ALA A 136 0.85 -7.81 3.41
C ALA A 136 1.89 -8.89 3.04
N VAL A 137 2.42 -8.86 1.81
CA VAL A 137 3.51 -9.76 1.41
C VAL A 137 4.81 -9.42 2.14
N ASP A 138 5.13 -8.13 2.26
CA ASP A 138 6.39 -7.68 2.88
C ASP A 138 6.49 -8.02 4.37
N VAL A 139 5.37 -8.00 5.08
CA VAL A 139 5.32 -8.41 6.50
C VAL A 139 5.12 -9.91 6.69
N GLY A 140 5.07 -10.69 5.62
CA GLY A 140 4.85 -12.14 5.66
C GLY A 140 3.44 -12.54 6.09
N ALA A 141 2.45 -11.66 5.95
CA ALA A 141 1.04 -11.90 6.25
C ALA A 141 0.25 -12.48 5.05
N ALA A 142 0.86 -12.48 3.86
CA ALA A 142 0.29 -13.02 2.63
C ALA A 142 1.41 -13.39 1.65
N THR A 143 1.03 -14.07 0.58
CA THR A 143 1.80 -14.23 -0.64
C THR A 143 1.02 -13.64 -1.81
N SER A 144 1.66 -13.45 -2.97
CA SER A 144 0.95 -13.05 -4.19
C SER A 144 -0.11 -14.07 -4.63
N ALA A 145 -0.06 -15.32 -4.13
CA ALA A 145 -1.10 -16.33 -4.36
C ALA A 145 -2.42 -16.00 -3.64
N ASP A 146 -2.39 -15.22 -2.57
CA ASP A 146 -3.57 -14.83 -1.80
C ASP A 146 -4.35 -13.67 -2.42
N TRP A 147 -3.77 -12.98 -3.40
CA TRP A 147 -4.37 -11.80 -4.00
C TRP A 147 -5.69 -12.09 -4.74
N PRO A 148 -6.75 -11.30 -4.54
CA PRO A 148 -7.96 -11.41 -5.34
C PRO A 148 -7.70 -11.15 -6.83
N GLY A 149 -8.47 -11.78 -7.73
CA GLY A 149 -8.27 -11.64 -9.19
C GLY A 149 -8.49 -10.21 -9.69
N ASP A 150 -9.52 -9.54 -9.18
CA ASP A 150 -9.82 -8.14 -9.44
C ASP A 150 -8.73 -7.19 -8.90
N PHE A 151 -8.15 -7.51 -7.75
CA PHE A 151 -6.96 -6.81 -7.25
C PHE A 151 -5.77 -6.98 -8.21
N CYS A 152 -5.54 -8.17 -8.73
CA CYS A 152 -4.43 -8.42 -9.66
C CYS A 152 -4.58 -7.57 -10.94
N GLU A 153 -5.78 -7.54 -11.54
CA GLU A 153 -6.08 -6.71 -12.71
C GLU A 153 -5.81 -5.23 -12.42
N HIS A 154 -6.33 -4.71 -11.30
CA HIS A 154 -6.09 -3.34 -10.86
C HIS A 154 -4.60 -3.04 -10.63
N ALA A 155 -3.88 -3.95 -9.99
CA ALA A 155 -2.45 -3.80 -9.71
C ALA A 155 -1.64 -3.76 -11.02
N VAL A 156 -1.96 -4.63 -12.00
CA VAL A 156 -1.33 -4.59 -13.33
C VAL A 156 -1.59 -3.25 -14.01
N ASP A 157 -2.84 -2.79 -14.06
CA ASP A 157 -3.19 -1.53 -14.71
C ASP A 157 -2.49 -0.32 -14.09
N PHE A 158 -2.30 -0.32 -12.77
CA PHE A 158 -1.60 0.74 -12.08
C PHE A 158 -0.08 0.66 -12.23
N LEU A 159 0.49 -0.54 -12.13
CA LEU A 159 1.95 -0.73 -12.06
C LEU A 159 2.62 -0.86 -13.43
N LYS A 160 1.87 -1.10 -14.52
CA LYS A 160 2.42 -1.13 -15.89
C LYS A 160 3.08 0.18 -16.30
N GLU A 161 2.70 1.31 -15.68
CA GLU A 161 3.35 2.62 -15.84
C GLU A 161 4.83 2.63 -15.39
N ARG A 162 5.28 1.58 -14.68
CA ARG A 162 6.70 1.38 -14.32
C ARG A 162 7.53 0.81 -15.47
N LEU A 163 6.89 0.27 -16.51
CA LEU A 163 7.58 -0.31 -17.65
C LEU A 163 8.07 0.78 -18.61
N PRO A 164 9.19 0.53 -19.33
CA PRO A 164 9.50 1.28 -20.53
C PRO A 164 8.32 1.26 -21.51
N HIS A 165 8.09 2.36 -22.21
CA HIS A 165 6.91 2.53 -23.09
C HIS A 165 6.83 1.46 -24.21
N ASP A 166 7.94 0.89 -24.62
CA ASP A 166 8.06 -0.14 -25.65
C ASP A 166 8.11 -1.57 -25.10
N ALA A 167 8.17 -1.76 -23.78
CA ALA A 167 8.20 -3.07 -23.17
C ALA A 167 6.83 -3.76 -23.25
N ILE A 168 6.82 -4.99 -23.75
CA ILE A 168 5.63 -5.84 -23.81
C ILE A 168 5.91 -7.10 -22.99
N VAL A 169 5.23 -7.21 -21.85
CA VAL A 169 5.28 -8.39 -20.98
C VAL A 169 3.87 -8.95 -20.84
N THR A 170 3.74 -10.26 -21.02
CA THR A 170 2.46 -10.97 -21.01
C THR A 170 2.51 -12.15 -20.06
N GLY A 171 1.35 -12.53 -19.51
CA GLY A 171 1.22 -13.66 -18.60
C GLY A 171 -0.04 -13.56 -17.75
N PRO A 172 -0.23 -14.48 -16.79
CA PRO A 172 -1.37 -14.41 -15.86
C PRO A 172 -1.36 -13.09 -15.06
N PRO A 173 -2.50 -12.42 -14.86
CA PRO A 173 -2.57 -11.12 -14.16
C PRO A 173 -1.91 -11.13 -12.78
N ARG A 174 -2.02 -12.26 -12.05
CA ARG A 174 -1.38 -12.43 -10.75
C ARG A 174 0.14 -12.42 -10.83
N ALA A 175 0.72 -13.16 -11.77
CA ALA A 175 2.17 -13.19 -11.98
C ALA A 175 2.67 -11.81 -12.44
N LEU A 176 1.94 -11.15 -13.34
CA LEU A 176 2.25 -9.79 -13.79
C LEU A 176 2.23 -8.79 -12.62
N ALA A 177 1.18 -8.79 -11.79
CA ALA A 177 1.10 -7.92 -10.64
C ALA A 177 2.23 -8.17 -9.63
N ALA A 178 2.56 -9.45 -9.37
CA ALA A 178 3.59 -9.82 -8.42
C ALA A 178 4.97 -9.32 -8.88
N TRP A 179 5.30 -9.55 -10.16
CA TRP A 179 6.53 -9.05 -10.77
C TRP A 179 6.58 -7.52 -10.89
N LEU A 180 5.51 -6.89 -11.39
CA LEU A 180 5.42 -5.43 -11.51
C LEU A 180 5.50 -4.71 -10.15
N SER A 181 5.12 -5.37 -9.06
CA SER A 181 5.30 -4.85 -7.70
C SER A 181 6.70 -5.12 -7.14
N GLY A 182 7.51 -5.96 -7.79
CA GLY A 182 8.84 -6.38 -7.33
C GLY A 182 8.80 -7.45 -6.23
N ARG A 183 7.74 -8.25 -6.15
CA ARG A 183 7.56 -9.35 -5.17
C ARG A 183 7.77 -10.73 -5.79
N ASP A 184 8.08 -10.78 -7.08
CA ASP A 184 8.32 -12.00 -7.85
C ASP A 184 9.36 -11.73 -8.94
N THR A 185 10.05 -12.77 -9.40
CA THR A 185 11.04 -12.74 -10.49
C THR A 185 10.41 -12.70 -11.88
N GLY A 186 9.10 -12.92 -11.98
CA GLY A 186 8.37 -12.96 -13.24
C GLY A 186 8.26 -14.37 -13.82
N ASP A 187 8.27 -15.38 -12.96
CA ASP A 187 8.12 -16.77 -13.36
C ASP A 187 6.77 -16.97 -14.09
N GLY A 188 6.81 -17.57 -15.28
CA GLY A 188 5.63 -17.76 -16.12
C GLY A 188 5.20 -16.54 -16.94
N LEU A 189 5.99 -15.46 -16.95
CA LEU A 189 5.81 -14.32 -17.85
C LEU A 189 6.60 -14.51 -19.16
N THR A 190 6.16 -13.81 -20.21
CA THR A 190 6.79 -13.78 -21.54
C THR A 190 7.02 -12.34 -21.97
N GLY A 191 8.26 -12.00 -22.34
CA GLY A 191 8.66 -10.65 -22.77
C GLY A 191 10.08 -10.33 -22.33
N ASP A 192 10.47 -9.05 -22.46
CA ASP A 192 11.65 -8.50 -21.79
C ASP A 192 11.25 -8.06 -20.38
N LEU A 193 11.89 -8.63 -19.35
CA LEU A 193 11.56 -8.41 -17.94
C LEU A 193 12.63 -7.53 -17.30
N PRO A 194 12.54 -6.19 -17.39
CA PRO A 194 13.48 -5.30 -16.71
C PRO A 194 13.41 -5.47 -15.20
N GLU A 195 14.52 -5.23 -14.51
CA GLU A 195 14.55 -5.20 -13.05
C GLU A 195 13.87 -3.92 -12.55
N LEU A 196 12.73 -4.06 -11.87
CA LEU A 196 11.92 -2.92 -11.43
C LEU A 196 12.17 -2.51 -9.97
N GLY A 197 12.72 -3.41 -9.14
CA GLY A 197 12.80 -3.24 -7.68
C GLY A 197 11.42 -3.16 -7.00
N PRO A 198 11.38 -3.11 -5.65
CA PRO A 198 10.12 -3.12 -4.93
C PRO A 198 9.32 -1.82 -5.11
N TRP A 199 8.00 -1.94 -5.32
CA TRP A 199 7.03 -0.86 -5.14
C TRP A 199 6.77 -0.56 -3.65
N PRO A 200 6.46 0.70 -3.26
CA PRO A 200 6.64 1.91 -4.06
C PRO A 200 8.12 2.18 -4.32
N GLY A 201 8.46 2.44 -5.58
CA GLY A 201 9.84 2.72 -5.94
C GLY A 201 10.26 4.05 -5.33
N GLY A 202 11.25 4.04 -4.45
CA GLY A 202 12.11 5.19 -4.22
C GLY A 202 13.19 5.20 -5.30
N ARG A 203 13.57 6.37 -5.83
CA ARG A 203 14.93 6.46 -6.40
C ARG A 203 15.90 5.98 -5.31
N PRO A 204 16.97 5.24 -5.65
CA PRO A 204 18.08 5.09 -4.71
C PRO A 204 18.42 6.48 -4.17
N ARG A 205 18.53 6.65 -2.85
CA ARG A 205 19.10 7.87 -2.30
C ARG A 205 20.45 8.04 -3.00
N SER A 206 20.59 9.08 -3.81
CA SER A 206 21.88 9.46 -4.39
C SER A 206 22.81 9.77 -3.22
N GLY A 207 23.62 8.79 -2.82
CA GLY A 207 24.36 8.86 -1.56
C GLY A 207 25.35 7.72 -1.32
N ASP A 208 25.10 6.50 -1.81
CA ASP A 208 26.03 5.38 -1.66
C ASP A 208 26.60 4.93 -2.99
N ALA A 209 27.45 5.79 -3.54
CA ALA A 209 28.60 5.37 -4.33
C ALA A 209 29.84 5.88 -3.58
N ARG A 210 30.49 4.99 -2.84
CA ARG A 210 31.91 5.08 -2.54
C ARG A 210 32.57 3.80 -2.98
#